data_AF-A0A533VAG5-F1
#
_entry.id   AF-A0A533VAG5-F1
#
_cell.length_a   1.000
_cell.length_b   1.000
_cell.length_c   1.000
_cell.angle_alpha   90.00
_cell.angle_beta   90.00
_cell.angle_gamma   90.00
#
_symmetry.space_group_name_H-M   'P 1'
#
loop_
_entity.id
_entity.type
_entity.pdbx_description
1 polymer ?
#
loop_
_entity_poly.entity_id
_entity_poly.type
_entity_poly.pdbx_seq_one_letter_code
_entity_poly.pdbx_strand_id
1 'polypeptide(L)'
;MQNAGGVTFIMKEMVKHLVNVLFVNALFIFLVRKGTKSRTEYNIKLIGQPTNYFKNSAAAIGLSFAVIAILIVVVFSQNVMIIIAAVFISIGAGRQMFASAMDLVTTNLNAFLSSWASTLLLLAKNRMMVTPTDWRSIASQFEQMLISRRLEYNLPDKLDGVKPESQQILLEYLVEHKWELEYQQAITYDDSSCLAFFHYATKQMREKLQIYDELEELQERSGGVGAVILIALGTLIWLIS
;
A
#
# COMPACT_ATOMS: atom_id res chain seq x y z
N MET A 1 3.11 20.07 17.24
CA MET A 1 4.06 20.30 16.12
C MET A 1 4.17 19.00 15.34
N GLN A 2 3.66 18.96 14.11
CA GLN A 2 3.81 17.80 13.22
C GLN A 2 5.31 17.62 12.90
N ASN A 3 5.78 16.37 12.90
CA ASN A 3 7.18 16.07 12.65
C ASN A 3 7.45 16.25 11.14
N ALA A 4 7.86 17.45 10.73
CA ALA A 4 7.95 17.88 9.33
C ALA A 4 8.74 16.89 8.45
N GLY A 5 9.78 16.25 9.00
CA GLY A 5 10.58 15.26 8.30
C GLY A 5 9.79 14.02 7.81
N GLY A 6 8.79 13.56 8.58
CA GLY A 6 7.96 12.41 8.20
C GLY A 6 7.06 12.71 7.01
N VAL A 7 6.43 13.89 7.01
CA VAL A 7 5.58 14.36 5.90
C VAL A 7 6.41 14.57 4.64
N THR A 8 7.58 15.21 4.75
CA THR A 8 8.49 15.42 3.60
C THR A 8 8.95 14.12 2.98
N PHE A 9 9.28 13.10 3.80
CA PHE A 9 9.66 11.78 3.31
C PHE A 9 8.52 11.11 2.52
N ILE A 10 7.31 11.06 3.09
CA ILE A 10 6.14 10.44 2.43
C ILE A 10 5.82 11.16 1.12
N MET A 11 5.78 12.49 1.15
CA MET A 11 5.47 13.28 -0.03
C MET A 11 6.50 13.05 -1.15
N LYS A 12 7.79 12.95 -0.81
CA LYS A 12 8.84 12.62 -1.78
C LYS A 12 8.63 11.24 -2.42
N GLU A 13 8.34 10.23 -1.62
CA GLU A 13 8.11 8.87 -2.12
C GLU A 13 6.83 8.80 -2.99
N MET A 14 5.74 9.45 -2.57
CA MET A 14 4.50 9.55 -3.35
C MET A 14 4.72 10.25 -4.69
N VAL A 15 5.44 11.38 -4.72
CA VAL A 15 5.76 12.08 -5.97
C VAL A 15 6.65 11.22 -6.88
N LYS A 16 7.66 10.54 -6.33
CA LYS A 16 8.51 9.62 -7.10
C LYS A 16 7.67 8.51 -7.74
N HIS A 17 6.75 7.92 -6.98
CA HIS A 17 5.84 6.90 -7.49
C HIS A 17 4.92 7.47 -8.58
N LEU A 18 4.33 8.64 -8.38
CA LEU A 18 3.51 9.31 -9.39
C LEU A 18 4.27 9.58 -10.68
N VAL A 19 5.49 10.12 -10.60
CA VAL A 19 6.33 10.34 -11.78
C VAL A 19 6.58 9.01 -12.50
N ASN A 20 6.89 7.94 -11.76
CA ASN A 20 7.08 6.63 -12.35
C ASN A 20 5.79 6.12 -13.02
N VAL A 21 4.65 6.17 -12.34
CA VAL A 21 3.36 5.73 -12.88
C VAL A 21 2.95 6.56 -14.10
N LEU A 22 3.11 7.88 -14.07
CA LEU A 22 2.77 8.75 -15.20
C LEU A 22 3.73 8.55 -16.38
N PHE A 23 5.03 8.43 -16.13
CA PHE A 23 6.03 8.24 -17.18
C PHE A 23 5.94 6.84 -17.79
N VAL A 24 5.81 5.81 -16.94
CA VAL A 24 5.59 4.43 -17.36
C VAL A 24 4.26 4.31 -18.06
N ASN A 25 3.14 4.82 -17.55
CA ASN A 25 1.85 4.75 -18.25
C ASN A 25 1.83 5.59 -19.54
N ALA A 26 2.47 6.77 -19.59
CA ALA A 26 2.58 7.54 -20.83
C ALA A 26 3.40 6.79 -21.90
N LEU A 27 4.46 6.07 -21.50
CA LEU A 27 5.23 5.19 -22.39
C LEU A 27 4.54 3.84 -22.70
N PHE A 28 3.80 3.27 -21.74
CA PHE A 28 3.12 1.97 -21.85
C PHE A 28 1.76 2.02 -22.54
N ILE A 29 1.10 3.19 -22.60
CA ILE A 29 -0.01 3.39 -23.54
C ILE A 29 0.48 3.16 -24.98
N PHE A 30 1.78 3.31 -25.26
CA PHE A 30 2.40 2.98 -26.55
C PHE A 30 2.85 1.51 -26.69
N LEU A 31 3.11 0.79 -25.58
CA LEU A 31 3.71 -0.55 -25.60
C LEU A 31 3.16 -1.42 -24.44
N VAL A 32 2.13 -2.21 -24.76
CA VAL A 32 1.73 -3.50 -24.15
C VAL A 32 1.88 -3.63 -22.62
N ARG A 33 0.72 -3.62 -21.94
CA ARG A 33 0.48 -3.99 -20.54
C ARG A 33 1.13 -5.34 -20.18
N LYS A 34 2.36 -5.32 -19.67
CA LYS A 34 3.02 -6.50 -19.09
C LYS A 34 3.00 -6.35 -17.58
N GLY A 35 2.10 -7.09 -16.92
CA GLY A 35 2.09 -7.22 -15.47
C GLY A 35 3.36 -7.95 -15.03
N THR A 36 4.39 -7.19 -14.66
CA THR A 36 5.54 -7.73 -13.96
C THR A 36 5.09 -8.09 -12.55
N LYS A 37 5.00 -9.40 -12.27
CA LYS A 37 5.04 -9.93 -10.90
C LYS A 37 6.40 -9.59 -10.31
N SER A 38 6.55 -8.36 -9.84
CA SER A 38 7.60 -7.98 -8.91
C SER A 38 7.13 -8.47 -7.55
N ARG A 39 7.80 -9.50 -7.03
CA ARG A 39 7.77 -9.83 -5.60
C ARG A 39 8.12 -8.53 -4.87
N THR A 40 7.11 -7.89 -4.26
CA THR A 40 7.21 -6.48 -3.92
C THR A 40 7.93 -6.37 -2.57
N GLU A 41 9.21 -5.99 -2.58
CA GLU A 41 9.87 -5.50 -1.37
C GLU A 41 9.10 -4.27 -0.88
N TYR A 42 8.64 -4.31 0.36
CA TYR A 42 7.94 -3.19 1.00
C TYR A 42 8.91 -2.26 1.71
N ASN A 43 8.59 -0.98 1.74
CA ASN A 43 9.37 0.01 2.47
C ASN A 43 8.89 0.12 3.93
N ILE A 44 9.60 -0.51 4.85
CA ILE A 44 9.25 -0.50 6.28
C ILE A 44 9.20 0.92 6.90
N LYS A 45 10.04 1.85 6.41
CA LYS A 45 10.00 3.26 6.86
C LYS A 45 8.72 3.95 6.46
N LEU A 46 8.11 3.52 5.35
CA LEU A 46 6.81 4.01 4.90
C LEU A 46 5.70 3.46 5.80
N ILE A 47 5.67 2.14 6.03
CA ILE A 47 4.63 1.46 6.84
C ILE A 47 4.60 1.92 8.31
N GLY A 48 5.74 2.35 8.84
CA GLY A 48 5.85 2.91 10.19
C GLY A 48 5.30 4.34 10.34
N GLN A 49 4.89 5.01 9.26
CA GLN A 49 4.39 6.39 9.35
C GLN A 49 2.93 6.47 9.83
N PRO A 50 2.54 7.55 10.53
CA PRO A 50 1.15 7.80 10.90
C PRO A 50 0.22 7.94 9.69
N THR A 51 -0.98 7.36 9.77
CA THR A 51 -1.99 7.39 8.70
C THR A 51 -2.35 8.80 8.23
N ASN A 52 -2.39 9.76 9.16
CA ASN A 52 -2.67 11.16 8.85
C ASN A 52 -1.63 11.78 7.91
N TYR A 53 -0.38 11.32 7.93
CA TYR A 53 0.64 11.83 7.02
C TYR A 53 0.40 11.37 5.59
N PHE A 54 -0.09 10.14 5.37
CA PHE A 54 -0.50 9.69 4.03
C PHE A 54 -1.66 10.52 3.50
N LYS A 55 -2.74 10.65 4.30
CA LYS A 55 -3.94 11.42 3.93
C LYS A 55 -3.60 12.87 3.57
N ASN A 56 -2.82 13.53 4.43
CA ASN A 56 -2.45 14.93 4.22
C ASN A 56 -1.52 15.11 3.02
N SER A 57 -0.56 14.19 2.81
CA SER A 57 0.37 14.27 1.68
C SER A 57 -0.36 14.04 0.36
N ALA A 58 -1.22 13.02 0.28
CA ALA A 58 -2.03 12.76 -0.91
C ALA A 58 -2.99 13.92 -1.20
N ALA A 59 -3.64 14.48 -0.17
CA ALA A 59 -4.51 15.65 -0.31
C ALA A 59 -3.75 16.87 -0.82
N ALA A 60 -2.55 17.14 -0.28
CA ALA A 60 -1.70 18.23 -0.74
C ALA A 60 -1.30 18.06 -2.20
N ILE A 61 -0.93 16.84 -2.62
CA ILE A 61 -0.58 16.52 -4.01
C ILE A 61 -1.79 16.74 -4.93
N GLY A 62 -2.94 16.15 -4.60
CA GLY A 62 -4.16 16.24 -5.42
C GLY A 62 -4.66 17.69 -5.57
N LEU A 63 -4.67 18.46 -4.47
CA LEU A 63 -5.07 19.86 -4.49
C LEU A 63 -4.09 20.72 -5.29
N SER A 64 -2.78 20.51 -5.10
CA SER A 64 -1.75 21.25 -5.83
C SER A 64 -1.89 21.01 -7.35
N PHE A 65 -2.15 19.77 -7.75
CA PHE A 65 -2.34 19.44 -9.17
C PHE A 65 -3.59 20.11 -9.75
N ALA A 66 -4.71 20.10 -9.02
CA ALA A 66 -5.93 20.78 -9.45
C ALA A 66 -5.72 22.29 -9.62
N VAL A 67 -5.06 22.93 -8.65
CA VAL A 67 -4.76 24.38 -8.71
C VAL A 67 -3.86 24.71 -9.89
N ILE A 68 -2.79 23.95 -10.10
CA ILE A 68 -1.87 24.17 -11.23
C ILE A 68 -2.61 24.02 -12.57
N ALA A 69 -3.46 23.00 -12.73
CA ALA A 69 -4.22 22.77 -13.95
C ALA A 69 -5.21 23.93 -14.24
N ILE A 70 -5.88 24.46 -13.22
CA ILE A 70 -6.76 25.63 -13.36
C ILE A 70 -5.95 26.86 -13.80
N LEU A 71 -4.82 27.12 -13.13
CA LEU A 71 -3.97 28.28 -13.43
C LEU A 71 -3.47 28.26 -14.88
N ILE A 72 -3.10 27.08 -15.39
CA ILE A 72 -2.70 26.93 -16.80
C ILE A 72 -3.83 27.41 -17.73
N VAL A 73 -5.06 26.93 -17.55
CA VAL A 73 -6.15 27.30 -18.46
C VAL A 73 -6.50 28.79 -18.38
N VAL A 74 -6.51 29.37 -17.18
CA VAL A 74 -6.80 30.80 -16.98
C VAL A 74 -5.77 31.69 -17.69
N VAL A 75 -4.52 31.26 -17.82
CA VAL A 75 -3.48 32.00 -18.55
C VAL A 75 -3.74 32.02 -20.06
N PHE A 76 -4.31 30.94 -20.62
CA PHE A 76 -4.48 30.78 -22.07
C PHE A 76 -5.88 31.10 -22.60
N SER A 77 -6.89 31.23 -21.74
CA SER A 77 -8.26 31.50 -22.15
C SER A 77 -8.95 32.50 -21.25
N GLN A 78 -9.56 33.51 -21.86
CA GLN A 78 -10.44 34.48 -21.19
C GLN A 78 -11.92 34.09 -21.30
N ASN A 79 -12.24 33.00 -22.01
CA ASN A 79 -13.62 32.54 -22.16
C ASN A 79 -14.08 31.87 -20.86
N VAL A 80 -15.04 32.50 -20.18
CA VAL A 80 -15.59 32.05 -18.90
C VAL A 80 -16.12 30.62 -18.96
N MET A 81 -16.74 30.21 -20.07
CA MET A 81 -17.26 28.83 -20.23
C MET A 81 -16.12 27.79 -20.24
N ILE A 82 -14.99 28.13 -20.88
CA ILE A 82 -13.80 27.28 -20.93
C ILE A 82 -13.16 27.19 -19.55
N ILE A 83 -13.09 28.30 -18.82
CA ILE A 83 -12.57 28.33 -17.45
C ILE A 83 -13.42 27.46 -16.53
N ILE A 84 -14.75 27.56 -16.60
CA ILE A 84 -15.67 26.74 -15.80
C ILE A 84 -15.47 25.25 -16.09
N ALA A 85 -15.43 24.86 -17.37
CA ALA A 85 -15.19 23.46 -17.77
C ALA A 85 -13.83 22.96 -17.25
N ALA A 86 -12.79 23.78 -17.37
CA ALA A 86 -11.45 23.45 -16.90
C ALA A 86 -11.37 23.28 -15.39
N VAL A 87 -12.13 24.04 -14.60
CA VAL A 87 -12.22 23.84 -13.15
C VAL A 87 -12.75 22.44 -12.82
N PHE A 88 -13.85 22.02 -13.43
CA PHE A 88 -14.41 20.68 -13.20
C PHE A 88 -13.45 19.56 -13.62
N ILE A 89 -12.80 19.71 -14.78
CA ILE A 89 -11.79 18.77 -15.27
C ILE A 89 -10.60 18.70 -14.30
N SER A 90 -10.12 19.84 -13.82
CA SER A 90 -8.95 19.93 -12.93
C SER A 90 -9.22 19.33 -11.55
N ILE A 91 -10.44 19.52 -11.01
CA ILE A 91 -10.86 18.85 -9.77
C ILE A 91 -10.86 17.34 -9.96
N GLY A 92 -11.38 16.86 -11.11
CA GLY A 92 -11.34 15.46 -11.48
C GLY A 92 -9.93 14.89 -11.56
N ALA A 93 -9.02 15.60 -12.23
CA ALA A 93 -7.60 15.22 -12.33
C ALA A 93 -6.91 15.24 -10.96
N GLY A 94 -7.19 16.23 -10.11
CA GLY A 94 -6.68 16.30 -8.74
C GLY A 94 -7.10 15.10 -7.89
N ARG A 95 -8.35 14.64 -8.01
CA ARG A 95 -8.83 13.42 -7.34
C ARG A 95 -8.10 12.17 -7.83
N GLN A 96 -7.81 12.07 -9.12
CA GLN A 96 -7.03 10.93 -9.65
C GLN A 96 -5.56 10.96 -9.22
N MET A 97 -4.96 12.15 -9.07
CA MET A 97 -3.61 12.29 -8.53
C MET A 97 -3.56 11.94 -7.04
N PHE A 98 -4.60 12.29 -6.28
CA PHE A 98 -4.77 11.81 -4.90
C PHE A 98 -4.82 10.27 -4.87
N ALA A 99 -5.68 9.65 -5.69
CA ALA A 99 -5.82 8.20 -5.75
C ALA A 99 -4.49 7.50 -6.09
N SER A 100 -3.80 8.02 -7.11
CA SER A 100 -2.52 7.48 -7.57
C SER A 100 -1.38 7.69 -6.57
N ALA A 101 -1.40 8.77 -5.77
CA ALA A 101 -0.44 8.97 -4.69
C ALA A 101 -0.66 7.95 -3.55
N MET A 102 -1.93 7.66 -3.26
CA MET A 102 -2.32 6.67 -2.24
C MET A 102 -1.96 5.24 -2.64
N ASP A 103 -1.96 4.93 -3.94
CA ASP A 103 -1.63 3.61 -4.50
C ASP A 103 -0.26 3.07 -4.02
N LEU A 104 0.74 3.95 -3.87
CA LEU A 104 2.04 3.59 -3.32
C LEU A 104 1.92 2.99 -1.92
N VAL A 105 1.13 3.64 -1.06
CA VAL A 105 1.00 3.29 0.35
C VAL A 105 0.18 2.01 0.49
N THR A 106 -0.94 1.91 -0.23
CA THR A 106 -1.80 0.72 -0.24
C THR A 106 -1.04 -0.49 -0.79
N THR A 107 -0.26 -0.33 -1.86
CA THR A 107 0.61 -1.40 -2.40
C THR A 107 1.67 -1.86 -1.40
N ASN A 108 2.36 -0.92 -0.72
CA ASN A 108 3.37 -1.28 0.30
C ASN A 108 2.74 -1.95 1.53
N LEU A 109 1.59 -1.48 1.98
CA LEU A 109 0.83 -2.10 3.08
C LEU A 109 0.36 -3.50 2.70
N ASN A 110 -0.17 -3.68 1.49
CA ASN A 110 -0.59 -4.99 1.00
C ASN A 110 0.59 -5.98 0.96
N ALA A 111 1.75 -5.56 0.43
CA ALA A 111 2.95 -6.39 0.39
C ALA A 111 3.45 -6.77 1.79
N PHE A 112 3.43 -5.82 2.74
CA PHE A 112 3.77 -6.09 4.14
C PHE A 112 2.80 -7.07 4.80
N LEU A 113 1.49 -6.84 4.65
CA LEU A 113 0.45 -7.69 5.22
C LEU A 113 0.52 -9.11 4.65
N SER A 114 0.75 -9.22 3.34
CA SER A 114 0.95 -10.49 2.63
C SER A 114 2.19 -11.24 3.14
N SER A 115 3.33 -10.55 3.28
CA SER A 115 4.59 -11.11 3.79
C SER A 115 4.45 -11.66 5.22
N TRP A 116 3.93 -10.82 6.13
CA TRP A 116 3.79 -11.19 7.53
C TRP A 116 2.69 -12.22 7.76
N ALA A 117 1.57 -12.16 7.02
CA ALA A 117 0.53 -13.18 7.10
C ALA A 117 1.06 -14.55 6.64
N SER A 118 1.86 -14.59 5.58
CA SER A 118 2.50 -15.82 5.08
C SER A 118 3.52 -16.37 6.08
N THR A 119 4.33 -15.50 6.68
CA THR A 119 5.33 -15.85 7.70
C THR A 119 4.69 -16.39 8.98
N LEU A 120 3.61 -15.75 9.46
CA LEU A 120 2.85 -16.20 10.63
C LEU A 120 2.10 -17.51 10.36
N LEU A 121 1.60 -17.69 9.14
CA LEU A 121 1.01 -18.97 8.73
C LEU A 121 2.05 -20.09 8.70
N LEU A 122 3.27 -19.82 8.21
CA LEU A 122 4.37 -20.78 8.23
C LEU A 122 4.76 -21.15 9.67
N LEU A 123 4.81 -20.18 10.58
CA LEU A 123 5.03 -20.42 12.02
C LEU A 123 3.94 -21.30 12.61
N ALA A 124 2.68 -21.02 12.34
CA ALA A 124 1.56 -21.82 12.86
C ALA A 124 1.58 -23.25 12.32
N LYS A 125 1.94 -23.45 11.04
CA LYS A 125 2.09 -24.78 10.42
C LYS A 125 3.28 -25.56 10.98
N ASN A 126 4.41 -24.91 11.24
CA ASN A 126 5.55 -25.55 11.94
C ASN A 126 5.15 -25.97 13.36
N ARG A 127 4.52 -25.09 14.13
CA ARG A 127 4.16 -25.37 15.52
C ARG A 127 3.06 -26.42 15.67
N MET A 128 2.15 -26.54 14.71
CA MET A 128 1.20 -27.67 14.66
C MET A 128 1.87 -29.05 14.64
N MET A 129 3.09 -29.16 14.11
CA MET A 129 3.85 -30.42 14.13
C MET A 129 4.42 -30.73 15.53
N VAL A 130 4.46 -29.76 16.44
CA VAL A 130 5.01 -29.86 17.80
C VAL A 130 3.90 -29.93 18.86
N THR A 131 2.91 -29.03 18.79
CA THR A 131 1.75 -28.96 19.69
C THR A 131 0.46 -28.63 18.90
N PRO A 132 -0.48 -29.56 18.74
CA PRO A 132 -1.55 -29.43 17.73
C PRO A 132 -2.77 -28.58 18.12
N THR A 133 -3.02 -28.32 19.41
CA THR A 133 -4.33 -27.83 19.87
C THR A 133 -4.62 -26.36 19.58
N ASP A 134 -3.71 -25.43 19.89
CA ASP A 134 -3.97 -23.98 19.72
C ASP A 134 -3.54 -23.47 18.33
N TRP A 135 -2.46 -24.04 17.79
CA TRP A 135 -1.86 -23.63 16.52
C TRP A 135 -2.75 -23.92 15.29
N ARG A 136 -3.64 -24.92 15.38
CA ARG A 136 -4.58 -25.25 14.30
C ARG A 136 -5.64 -24.17 14.07
N SER A 137 -6.22 -23.65 15.16
CA SER A 137 -7.16 -22.53 15.08
C SER A 137 -6.48 -21.29 14.53
N ILE A 138 -5.26 -21.03 15.01
CA ILE A 138 -4.43 -19.92 14.60
C ILE A 138 -4.12 -19.94 13.09
N ALA A 139 -3.67 -21.08 12.55
CA ALA A 139 -3.39 -21.18 11.12
C ALA A 139 -4.64 -20.98 10.27
N SER A 140 -5.78 -21.52 10.71
CA SER A 140 -7.05 -21.35 10.00
C SER A 140 -7.47 -19.88 9.93
N GLN A 141 -7.23 -19.09 10.98
CA GLN A 141 -7.50 -17.65 10.97
C GLN A 141 -6.65 -16.91 9.91
N PHE A 142 -5.37 -17.26 9.78
CA PHE A 142 -4.49 -16.60 8.80
C PHE A 142 -4.74 -17.07 7.36
N GLU A 143 -5.10 -18.34 7.15
CA GLU A 143 -5.57 -18.81 5.85
C GLU A 143 -6.84 -18.07 5.42
N GLN A 144 -7.80 -17.91 6.34
CA GLN A 144 -8.98 -17.10 6.09
C GLN A 144 -8.64 -15.62 5.84
N MET A 145 -7.69 -15.04 6.58
CA MET A 145 -7.25 -13.65 6.37
C MET A 145 -6.64 -13.48 4.97
N LEU A 146 -5.77 -14.39 4.53
CA LEU A 146 -5.18 -14.36 3.20
C LEU A 146 -6.26 -14.46 2.10
N ILE A 147 -7.19 -15.42 2.24
CA ILE A 147 -8.25 -15.67 1.26
C ILE A 147 -9.26 -14.53 1.21
N SER A 148 -9.77 -14.10 2.37
CA SER A 148 -10.85 -13.09 2.46
C SER A 148 -10.39 -11.71 2.01
N ARG A 149 -9.11 -11.37 2.23
CA ARG A 149 -8.54 -10.05 1.91
C ARG A 149 -7.75 -10.02 0.62
N ARG A 150 -7.79 -11.09 -0.18
CA ARG A 150 -7.04 -11.23 -1.44
C ARG A 150 -5.54 -10.93 -1.28
N LEU A 151 -5.00 -11.16 -0.08
CA LEU A 151 -3.57 -11.05 0.14
C LEU A 151 -2.93 -12.23 -0.58
N GLU A 152 -1.94 -11.95 -1.42
CA GLU A 152 -1.19 -13.03 -2.05
C GLU A 152 -0.38 -13.78 -1.00
N TYR A 153 -0.24 -15.09 -1.13
CA TYR A 153 0.75 -15.81 -0.33
C TYR A 153 2.13 -15.45 -0.84
N ASN A 154 2.89 -14.71 -0.04
CA ASN A 154 4.19 -14.18 -0.42
C ASN A 154 5.16 -14.36 0.76
N LEU A 155 6.05 -15.33 0.67
CA LEU A 155 7.11 -15.49 1.66
C LEU A 155 8.32 -14.62 1.31
N PRO A 156 9.02 -14.07 2.32
CA PRO A 156 10.35 -13.49 2.14
C PRO A 156 11.29 -14.51 1.48
N ASP A 157 12.24 -14.05 0.66
CA ASP A 157 13.14 -14.95 -0.08
C ASP A 157 13.96 -15.89 0.84
N LYS A 158 14.30 -15.43 2.06
CA LYS A 158 14.96 -16.27 3.09
C LYS A 158 14.09 -17.43 3.58
N LEU A 159 12.78 -17.30 3.47
CA LEU A 159 11.78 -18.30 3.89
C LEU A 159 11.16 -19.06 2.71
N ASP A 160 11.42 -18.63 1.48
CA ASP A 160 10.88 -19.27 0.29
C ASP A 160 11.50 -20.66 0.10
N GLY A 161 10.65 -21.68 0.01
CA GLY A 161 11.09 -23.08 -0.03
C GLY A 161 11.53 -23.66 1.32
N VAL A 162 11.49 -22.89 2.42
CA VAL A 162 11.73 -23.41 3.76
C VAL A 162 10.59 -24.35 4.15
N LYS A 163 10.93 -25.62 4.36
CA LYS A 163 9.96 -26.61 4.84
C LYS A 163 9.50 -26.25 6.25
N PRO A 164 8.26 -26.58 6.63
CA PRO A 164 7.77 -26.40 7.99
C PRO A 164 8.63 -27.10 9.05
N GLU A 165 9.51 -28.02 8.70
CA GLU A 165 10.40 -28.74 9.61
C GLU A 165 11.64 -27.92 10.02
N SER A 166 12.01 -26.89 9.25
CA SER A 166 13.22 -26.08 9.47
C SER A 166 12.97 -24.91 10.43
N GLN A 167 12.61 -25.26 11.67
CA GLN A 167 12.22 -24.33 12.73
C GLN A 167 13.29 -23.27 13.05
N GLN A 168 14.56 -23.64 12.95
CA GLN A 168 15.68 -22.75 13.25
C GLN A 168 15.76 -21.56 12.27
N ILE A 169 15.61 -21.81 10.98
CA ILE A 169 15.67 -20.76 9.94
C ILE A 169 14.51 -19.77 10.12
N LEU A 170 13.32 -20.28 10.45
CA LEU A 170 12.16 -19.44 10.71
C LEU A 170 12.34 -18.57 11.97
N LEU A 171 12.83 -19.16 13.07
CA LEU A 171 13.08 -18.41 14.31
C LEU A 171 14.18 -17.36 14.15
N GLU A 172 15.27 -17.69 13.44
CA GLU A 172 16.33 -16.75 13.11
C GLU A 172 15.77 -15.55 12.31
N TYR A 173 14.94 -15.82 11.29
CA TYR A 173 14.26 -14.78 10.54
C TYR A 173 13.38 -13.90 11.43
N LEU A 174 12.55 -14.51 12.29
CA LEU A 174 11.67 -13.79 13.20
C LEU A 174 12.45 -12.91 14.18
N VAL A 175 13.54 -13.42 14.75
CA VAL A 175 14.40 -12.64 15.66
C VAL A 175 15.05 -11.46 14.94
N GLU A 176 15.47 -11.64 13.69
CA GLU A 176 16.06 -10.60 12.85
C GLU A 176 15.04 -9.53 12.46
N HIS A 177 13.76 -9.89 12.24
CA HIS A 177 12.75 -8.99 11.65
C HIS A 177 11.62 -8.57 12.61
N LYS A 178 11.58 -9.07 13.85
CA LYS A 178 10.53 -8.71 14.85
C LYS A 178 10.38 -7.21 15.12
N TRP A 179 11.44 -6.43 14.89
CA TRP A 179 11.45 -4.98 15.07
C TRP A 179 10.52 -4.27 14.06
N GLU A 180 10.23 -4.89 12.91
CA GLU A 180 9.26 -4.36 11.94
C GLU A 180 7.84 -4.29 12.49
N LEU A 181 7.53 -5.16 13.47
CA LEU A 181 6.26 -5.15 14.21
C LEU A 181 6.37 -4.36 15.53
N GLU A 182 7.52 -3.75 15.81
CA GLU A 182 7.85 -3.08 17.07
C GLU A 182 7.92 -4.03 18.27
N TYR A 183 8.15 -5.33 18.04
CA TYR A 183 8.25 -6.32 19.10
C TYR A 183 9.66 -6.36 19.70
N GLN A 184 9.78 -6.09 21.00
CA GLN A 184 11.07 -5.96 21.67
C GLN A 184 11.56 -7.27 22.31
N GLN A 185 10.64 -8.12 22.79
CA GLN A 185 11.00 -9.31 23.57
C GLN A 185 11.73 -10.37 22.72
N ALA A 186 12.56 -11.20 23.36
CA ALA A 186 13.21 -12.31 22.69
C ALA A 186 12.18 -13.37 22.26
N ILE A 187 12.34 -13.89 21.04
CA ILE A 187 11.56 -15.02 20.56
C ILE A 187 12.43 -16.24 20.76
N THR A 188 11.98 -17.17 21.60
CA THR A 188 12.72 -18.39 21.94
C THR A 188 12.02 -19.61 21.35
N TYR A 189 12.66 -20.77 21.44
CA TYR A 189 12.10 -22.05 20.97
C TYR A 189 10.89 -22.51 21.78
N ASP A 190 10.68 -21.95 22.96
CA ASP A 190 9.55 -22.25 23.82
C ASP A 190 8.20 -21.87 23.18
N ASP A 191 7.20 -22.72 23.39
CA ASP A 191 5.87 -22.56 22.78
C ASP A 191 5.18 -21.30 23.31
N SER A 192 5.34 -21.00 24.61
CA SER A 192 4.77 -19.81 25.23
C SER A 192 5.33 -18.50 24.65
N SER A 193 6.64 -18.49 24.35
CA SER A 193 7.34 -17.35 23.74
C SER A 193 6.87 -17.13 22.30
N CYS A 194 6.69 -18.20 21.53
CA CYS A 194 6.16 -18.11 20.17
C CYS A 194 4.70 -17.69 20.14
N LEU A 195 3.89 -18.20 21.06
CA LEU A 195 2.48 -17.84 21.18
C LEU A 195 2.29 -16.38 21.62
N ALA A 196 3.12 -15.88 22.54
CA ALA A 196 3.16 -14.47 22.93
C ALA A 196 3.52 -13.56 21.76
N PHE A 197 4.58 -13.90 21.02
CA PHE A 197 4.95 -13.20 19.79
C PHE A 197 3.81 -13.24 18.76
N PHE A 198 3.19 -14.40 18.57
CA PHE A 198 2.13 -14.60 17.61
C PHE A 198 0.91 -13.71 17.90
N HIS A 199 0.46 -13.66 19.15
CA HIS A 199 -0.66 -12.80 19.54
C HIS A 199 -0.35 -11.33 19.34
N TYR A 200 0.87 -10.91 19.69
CA TYR A 200 1.31 -9.54 19.46
C TYR A 200 1.35 -9.20 17.96
N ALA A 201 1.97 -10.05 17.15
CA ALA A 201 2.05 -9.87 15.71
C ALA A 201 0.66 -9.83 15.06
N THR A 202 -0.25 -10.71 15.48
CA THR A 202 -1.64 -10.72 15.00
C THR A 202 -2.38 -9.41 15.31
N LYS A 203 -2.16 -8.85 16.50
CA LYS A 203 -2.74 -7.55 16.87
C LYS A 203 -2.20 -6.44 15.98
N GLN A 204 -0.88 -6.36 15.81
CA GLN A 204 -0.24 -5.35 14.95
C GLN A 204 -0.71 -5.46 13.50
N MET A 205 -0.82 -6.68 12.98
CA MET A 205 -1.32 -6.96 11.63
C MET A 205 -2.77 -6.49 11.44
N ARG A 206 -3.62 -6.67 12.45
CA ARG A 206 -5.00 -6.18 12.42
C ARG A 206 -5.07 -4.65 12.39
N GLU A 207 -4.23 -3.98 13.16
CA GLU A 207 -4.15 -2.51 13.14
C GLU A 207 -3.67 -2.00 11.77
N LYS A 208 -2.64 -2.63 11.17
CA LYS A 208 -2.18 -2.28 9.83
C LYS A 208 -3.22 -2.59 8.74
N LEU A 209 -4.00 -3.67 8.89
CA LEU A 209 -5.10 -4.00 7.99
C LEU A 209 -6.22 -2.95 8.05
N GLN A 210 -6.57 -2.46 9.25
CA GLN A 210 -7.56 -1.38 9.37
C GLN A 210 -7.10 -0.10 8.67
N ILE A 211 -5.81 0.23 8.76
CA ILE A 211 -5.23 1.36 8.03
C ILE A 211 -5.32 1.11 6.52
N TYR A 212 -4.97 -0.09 6.05
CA TYR A 212 -5.11 -0.45 4.64
C TYR A 212 -6.55 -0.28 4.15
N ASP A 213 -7.54 -0.86 4.85
CA ASP A 213 -8.96 -0.78 4.49
C ASP A 213 -9.43 0.69 4.42
N GLU A 214 -9.03 1.53 5.39
CA GLU A 214 -9.38 2.95 5.40
C GLU A 214 -8.77 3.71 4.20
N LEU A 215 -7.51 3.42 3.87
CA LEU A 215 -6.82 4.07 2.77
C LEU A 215 -7.35 3.60 1.40
N GLU A 216 -7.66 2.31 1.26
CA GLU A 216 -8.28 1.73 0.07
C GLU A 216 -9.67 2.33 -0.17
N GLU A 217 -10.50 2.46 0.87
CA GLU A 217 -11.81 3.11 0.75
C GLU A 217 -11.68 4.58 0.28
N LEU A 218 -10.70 5.32 0.80
CA LEU A 218 -10.42 6.68 0.34
C LEU A 218 -9.95 6.71 -1.11
N GLN A 219 -9.11 5.76 -1.52
CA GLN A 219 -8.65 5.61 -2.90
C GLN A 219 -9.82 5.32 -3.84
N GLU A 220 -10.68 4.36 -3.50
CA GLU A 220 -11.87 4.00 -4.29
C GLU A 220 -12.85 5.17 -4.43
N ARG A 221 -13.15 5.87 -3.34
CA ARG A 221 -14.01 7.07 -3.34
C ARG A 221 -13.42 8.20 -4.18
N SER A 222 -12.09 8.31 -4.26
CA SER A 222 -11.42 9.33 -5.07
C SER A 222 -11.44 9.02 -6.58
N GLY A 223 -11.78 7.78 -6.96
CA GLY A 223 -11.99 7.36 -8.34
C GLY A 223 -10.76 6.69 -8.93
N GLY A 224 -10.93 5.45 -9.42
CA GLY A 224 -9.88 4.70 -10.11
C GLY A 224 -9.30 5.46 -11.31
N VAL A 225 -8.02 5.21 -11.59
CA VAL A 225 -7.11 5.96 -12.49
C VAL A 225 -7.57 6.07 -13.96
N GLY A 226 -8.70 5.49 -14.36
CA GLY A 226 -9.06 5.35 -15.78
C GLY A 226 -10.01 6.38 -16.40
N ALA A 227 -11.07 6.81 -15.70
CA ALA A 227 -12.22 7.39 -16.39
C ALA A 227 -12.16 8.92 -16.61
N VAL A 228 -11.62 9.67 -15.65
CA VAL A 228 -11.78 11.13 -15.65
C VAL A 228 -10.81 11.83 -16.60
N ILE A 229 -9.56 11.38 -16.72
CA ILE A 229 -8.62 11.90 -17.73
C ILE A 229 -9.14 11.68 -19.16
N LEU A 230 -9.74 10.52 -19.46
CA LEU A 230 -10.30 10.25 -20.80
C LEU A 230 -11.53 11.11 -21.10
N ILE A 231 -12.44 11.29 -20.13
CA ILE A 231 -13.59 12.19 -20.26
C ILE A 231 -13.12 13.64 -20.40
N ALA A 232 -12.10 14.05 -19.63
CA ALA A 232 -11.50 15.37 -19.70
C ALA A 232 -10.86 15.66 -21.06
N LEU A 233 -10.09 14.71 -21.60
CA LEU A 233 -9.50 14.79 -22.95
C LEU A 233 -10.58 14.88 -24.02
N GLY A 234 -11.63 14.05 -23.95
CA GLY A 234 -12.76 14.11 -24.87
C GLY A 234 -13.51 15.45 -24.81
N THR A 235 -13.67 16.00 -23.61
CA THR A 235 -14.34 17.30 -23.41
C THR A 235 -13.49 18.47 -23.90
N LEU A 236 -12.17 18.41 -23.69
CA LEU A 236 -11.22 19.41 -24.23
C LEU A 236 -11.17 19.39 -25.75
N ILE A 237 -11.13 18.20 -26.37
CA ILE A 237 -11.18 18.06 -27.84
C ILE A 237 -12.49 18.64 -28.39
N TRP A 238 -13.62 18.34 -27.73
CA TRP A 238 -14.91 18.89 -28.13
C TRP A 238 -15.00 20.42 -27.99
N LEU A 239 -14.38 21.01 -26.97
CA LEU A 239 -14.36 22.47 -26.75
C LEU A 239 -13.45 23.23 -27.72
N ILE A 240 -12.46 22.55 -28.33
CA ILE A 240 -11.51 23.15 -29.29
C ILE A 240 -11.93 22.88 -30.75
N SER A 241 -12.84 21.92 -30.96
CA SER A 241 -13.50 21.62 -32.25
C SER A 241 -14.58 22.62 -32.61
#